data_AF-A0A2I6QKD4-F1
#
_entry.id   AF-A0A2I6QKD4-F1
#
_cell.length_a   1.000
_cell.length_b   1.000
_cell.length_c   1.000
_cell.angle_alpha   90.00
_cell.angle_beta   90.00
_cell.angle_gamma   90.00
#
_symmetry.space_group_name_H-M   'P 1'
#
loop_
_entity.id
_entity.type
_entity.pdbx_description
1 polymer ?
#
loop_
_entity_poly.entity_id
_entity_poly.type
_entity_poly.pdbx_seq_one_letter_code
_entity_poly.pdbx_strand_id
1 'polypeptide(L)'
;MRTVEVTLRQLDKLNSLLDGALKAGLNEIRSVSLGVAQPDAYKDKARKAAIDNAIHQAQELANGFHRKLGPVYSVRYHVSNYQPSPMVRMMKADAAPVSAQETYEQAAIQFDDQVDVVFQLEPVDQQPAKTPAAQ
;
A
#
# COMPACT_ATOMS: atom_id res chain seq x y z
N MET A 1 -31.07 24.76 -1.99
CA MET A 1 -30.48 23.63 -2.74
C MET A 1 -30.48 22.42 -1.82
N ARG A 2 -30.91 21.24 -2.27
CA ARG A 2 -30.90 20.01 -1.46
C ARG A 2 -29.73 19.13 -1.90
N THR A 3 -28.96 18.64 -0.95
CA THR A 3 -27.84 17.72 -1.19
C THR A 3 -28.20 16.37 -0.60
N VAL A 4 -27.96 15.29 -1.36
CA VAL A 4 -28.17 13.92 -0.92
C VAL A 4 -26.86 13.17 -1.11
N GLU A 5 -26.40 12.49 -0.06
CA GLU A 5 -25.21 11.65 -0.09
C GLU A 5 -25.62 10.19 -0.19
N VAL A 6 -25.03 9.45 -1.14
CA VAL A 6 -25.35 8.04 -1.40
C VAL A 6 -24.06 7.23 -1.44
N THR A 7 -23.95 6.23 -0.57
CA THR A 7 -22.84 5.28 -0.58
C THR A 7 -23.22 4.03 -1.35
N LEU A 8 -22.56 3.79 -2.49
CA LEU A 8 -22.74 2.58 -3.28
C LEU A 8 -21.64 1.57 -2.96
N ARG A 9 -22.02 0.35 -2.54
CA ARG A 9 -21.07 -0.74 -2.25
C ARG A 9 -20.83 -1.68 -3.43
N GLN A 10 -21.78 -1.76 -4.36
CA GLN A 10 -21.72 -2.63 -5.54
C GLN A 10 -21.49 -1.75 -6.78
N LEU A 11 -20.23 -1.62 -7.20
CA LEU A 11 -19.86 -0.74 -8.31
C LEU A 11 -20.54 -1.16 -9.63
N ASP A 12 -20.89 -2.43 -9.82
CA ASP A 12 -21.63 -2.92 -11.01
C ASP A 12 -23.00 -2.26 -11.17
N LYS A 13 -23.59 -1.79 -10.06
CA LYS A 13 -24.89 -1.11 -10.05
C LYS A 13 -24.77 0.40 -10.22
N LEU A 14 -23.55 0.93 -10.34
CA LEU A 14 -23.31 2.36 -10.46
C LEU A 14 -24.02 2.94 -11.67
N ASN A 15 -23.86 2.32 -12.84
CA ASN A 15 -24.49 2.78 -14.07
C ASN A 15 -26.02 2.85 -13.93
N SER A 16 -26.64 1.78 -13.43
CA SER A 16 -28.10 1.76 -13.21
C SER A 16 -28.57 2.79 -12.17
N LEU A 17 -27.77 3.09 -11.16
CA LEU A 17 -28.07 4.11 -10.16
C LEU A 17 -28.01 5.52 -10.79
N LEU A 18 -26.97 5.79 -11.59
CA LEU A 18 -26.79 7.05 -12.30
C LEU A 18 -27.91 7.29 -13.32
N ASP A 19 -28.26 6.27 -14.11
CA ASP A 19 -29.39 6.33 -15.05
C ASP A 19 -30.73 6.63 -14.35
N GLY A 20 -30.97 5.97 -13.21
CA GLY A 20 -32.16 6.22 -12.39
C GLY A 20 -32.20 7.64 -11.82
N ALA A 21 -31.06 8.13 -11.33
CA ALA A 21 -30.95 9.47 -10.77
C ALA A 21 -31.14 10.57 -11.83
N LEU A 22 -30.58 10.40 -13.03
CA LEU A 22 -30.78 11.32 -14.16
C LEU A 22 -32.26 11.36 -14.58
N LYS A 23 -32.93 10.20 -14.70
CA LYS A 23 -34.37 10.13 -14.99
C LYS A 23 -35.23 10.79 -13.92
N ALA A 24 -34.80 10.76 -12.67
CA ALA A 24 -35.46 11.41 -11.54
C ALA A 24 -35.22 12.93 -11.46
N GLY A 25 -34.46 13.51 -12.40
CA GLY A 25 -34.18 14.96 -12.45
C GLY A 25 -32.97 15.39 -11.62
N LEU A 26 -31.98 14.51 -11.44
CA LEU A 26 -30.70 14.91 -10.85
C LEU A 26 -30.04 15.99 -11.74
N ASN A 27 -29.85 17.18 -11.18
CA ASN A 27 -29.29 18.32 -11.91
C ASN A 27 -27.76 18.29 -12.01
N GLU A 28 -27.06 17.86 -10.94
CA GLU A 28 -25.60 17.92 -10.87
C GLU A 28 -25.03 16.88 -9.89
N ILE A 29 -23.90 16.26 -10.25
CA ILE A 29 -23.06 15.47 -9.36
C ILE A 29 -21.87 16.34 -8.96
N ARG A 30 -21.81 16.72 -7.67
CA ARG A 30 -20.74 17.62 -7.17
C ARG A 30 -19.39 16.93 -7.03
N SER A 31 -19.36 15.70 -6.54
CA SER A 31 -18.14 14.94 -6.31
C SER A 31 -18.43 13.45 -6.23
N VAL A 32 -17.52 12.64 -6.74
CA VAL A 32 -17.51 11.19 -6.56
C VAL A 32 -16.24 10.84 -5.82
N SER A 33 -16.39 10.24 -4.65
CA SER A 33 -15.27 9.71 -3.86
C SER A 33 -15.28 8.19 -3.94
N LEU A 34 -14.24 7.62 -4.54
CA LEU A 34 -14.02 6.18 -4.53
C LEU A 34 -13.21 5.81 -3.29
N GLY A 35 -13.62 4.73 -2.63
CA GLY A 35 -12.99 4.23 -1.41
C GLY A 35 -13.19 2.73 -1.27
N VAL A 36 -12.42 2.12 -0.38
CA VAL A 36 -12.64 0.75 0.05
C VAL A 36 -13.52 0.72 1.30
N ALA A 37 -14.30 -0.34 1.49
CA ALA A 37 -15.22 -0.45 2.62
C ALA A 37 -14.50 -0.60 3.98
N GLN A 38 -13.27 -1.13 3.99
CA GLN A 38 -12.49 -1.40 5.19
C GLN A 38 -11.03 -0.92 5.01
N PRO A 39 -10.79 0.40 4.95
CA PRO A 39 -9.46 0.93 4.66
C PRO A 39 -8.42 0.44 5.67
N ASP A 40 -8.76 0.41 6.97
CA ASP A 40 -7.81 0.04 8.02
C ASP A 40 -7.32 -1.42 7.89
N ALA A 41 -8.18 -2.33 7.44
CA ALA A 41 -7.78 -3.72 7.22
C ALA A 41 -6.74 -3.86 6.08
N TYR A 42 -6.83 -3.03 5.04
CA TYR A 42 -5.83 -3.01 3.96
C TYR A 42 -4.54 -2.30 4.37
N LYS A 43 -4.64 -1.24 5.20
CA LYS A 43 -3.47 -0.59 5.81
C LYS A 43 -2.69 -1.57 6.69
N ASP A 44 -3.37 -2.34 7.53
CA ASP A 44 -2.72 -3.33 8.40
C ASP A 44 -2.03 -4.44 7.60
N LYS A 45 -2.63 -4.86 6.48
CA LYS A 45 -2.00 -5.81 5.55
C LYS A 45 -0.75 -5.22 4.90
N ALA A 46 -0.81 -3.98 4.41
CA ALA A 46 0.32 -3.29 3.83
C ALA A 46 1.46 -3.13 4.84
N ARG A 47 1.14 -2.71 6.08
CA ARG A 47 2.11 -2.59 7.17
C ARG A 47 2.81 -3.91 7.46
N LYS A 48 2.05 -5.01 7.58
CA LYS A 48 2.61 -6.34 7.81
C LYS A 48 3.55 -6.75 6.68
N ALA A 49 3.12 -6.56 5.42
CA ALA A 49 3.94 -6.86 4.25
C ALA A 49 5.24 -6.04 4.22
N ALA A 50 5.19 -4.76 4.59
CA ALA A 50 6.38 -3.90 4.67
C ALA A 50 7.36 -4.37 5.75
N ILE A 51 6.87 -4.79 6.92
CA ILE A 51 7.70 -5.36 7.99
C ILE A 51 8.35 -6.67 7.53
N ASP A 52 7.57 -7.59 6.97
CA ASP A 52 8.07 -8.88 6.49
C ASP A 52 9.14 -8.69 5.40
N ASN A 53 8.94 -7.73 4.49
CA ASN A 53 9.92 -7.37 3.47
C ASN A 53 11.22 -6.79 4.08
N ALA A 54 11.11 -5.88 5.05
CA ALA A 54 12.28 -5.31 5.71
C ALA A 54 13.12 -6.37 6.44
N ILE A 55 12.47 -7.32 7.12
CA ILE A 55 13.15 -8.45 7.78
C ILE A 55 13.84 -9.35 6.75
N HIS A 56 13.15 -9.69 5.66
CA HIS A 56 13.70 -10.53 4.60
C HIS A 56 14.97 -9.92 4.00
N GLN A 57 14.90 -8.64 3.58
CA GLN A 57 16.05 -7.94 3.03
C GLN A 57 17.21 -7.84 4.03
N ALA A 58 16.91 -7.54 5.29
CA ALA A 58 17.94 -7.46 6.32
C ALA A 58 18.62 -8.81 6.56
N GLN A 59 17.87 -9.91 6.53
CA GLN A 59 18.40 -11.26 6.67
C GLN A 59 19.30 -11.64 5.48
N GLU A 60 18.88 -11.35 4.25
CA GLU A 60 19.68 -11.60 3.04
C GLU A 60 21.01 -10.83 3.08
N LEU A 61 20.95 -9.55 3.46
CA LEU A 61 22.13 -8.72 3.61
C LEU A 61 23.06 -9.24 4.72
N ALA A 62 22.51 -9.55 5.90
CA ALA A 62 23.30 -10.09 7.02
C ALA A 62 24.01 -11.40 6.63
N ASN A 63 23.30 -12.30 5.95
CA ASN A 63 23.86 -13.55 5.42
C ASN A 63 24.99 -13.29 4.42
N GLY A 64 24.81 -12.31 3.52
CA GLY A 64 25.83 -11.87 2.56
C GLY A 64 27.10 -11.32 3.23
N PHE A 65 26.99 -10.75 4.42
CA PHE A 65 28.12 -10.28 5.24
C PHE A 65 28.63 -11.33 6.24
N HIS A 66 28.16 -12.58 6.16
CA HIS A 66 28.50 -13.67 7.09
C HIS A 66 28.24 -13.30 8.56
N ARG A 67 27.14 -12.58 8.80
CA ARG A 67 26.67 -12.21 10.15
C ARG A 67 25.27 -12.73 10.38
N LYS A 68 24.90 -12.88 11.65
CA LYS A 68 23.51 -13.12 12.04
C LYS A 68 22.79 -11.79 12.23
N LEU A 69 21.55 -11.74 11.76
CA LEU A 69 20.66 -10.61 12.00
C LEU A 69 20.30 -10.57 13.48
N GLY A 70 20.62 -9.48 14.15
CA GLY A 70 20.38 -9.25 15.57
C GLY A 70 19.08 -8.48 15.83
N PRO A 71 18.89 -7.97 17.07
CA PRO A 71 17.69 -7.24 17.45
C PRO A 71 17.54 -5.92 16.69
N VAL A 72 16.30 -5.44 16.65
CA VAL A 72 15.97 -4.13 16.10
C VAL A 72 16.53 -3.03 16.99
N TYR A 73 17.33 -2.14 16.40
CA TYR A 73 17.87 -0.96 17.06
C TYR A 73 16.93 0.24 16.95
N SER A 74 16.35 0.45 15.76
CA SER A 74 15.46 1.58 15.50
C SER A 74 14.45 1.22 14.42
N VAL A 75 13.22 1.73 14.55
CA VAL A 75 12.16 1.64 13.55
C VAL A 75 11.66 3.04 13.27
N ARG A 76 11.62 3.40 11.99
CA ARG A 76 10.92 4.59 11.51
C ARG A 76 9.80 4.15 10.58
N TYR A 77 8.57 4.43 11.00
CA TYR A 77 7.38 4.18 10.20
C TYR A 77 6.99 5.45 9.46
N HIS A 78 6.78 5.34 8.14
CA HIS A 78 6.29 6.44 7.33
C HIS A 78 4.78 6.27 7.15
N VAL A 79 4.02 7.27 7.62
CA VAL A 79 2.57 7.28 7.43
C VAL A 79 2.29 7.56 5.97
N SER A 80 1.81 6.54 5.26
CA SER A 80 1.39 6.70 3.87
C SER A 80 0.05 7.42 3.77
N ASN A 81 -0.01 8.39 2.86
CA ASN A 81 -1.26 9.06 2.53
C ASN A 81 -1.89 8.34 1.33
N TYR A 82 -2.81 7.40 1.59
CA TYR A 82 -3.46 6.62 0.53
C TYR A 82 -4.44 7.49 -0.24
N GLN A 83 -4.10 7.78 -1.49
CA GLN A 83 -4.97 8.47 -2.42
C GLN A 83 -5.20 7.57 -3.64
N PRO A 84 -6.43 7.53 -4.19
CA PRO A 84 -6.69 6.83 -5.44
C PRO A 84 -5.80 7.42 -6.53
N SER A 85 -4.86 6.64 -7.04
CA SER A 85 -3.99 7.04 -8.14
C SER A 85 -4.59 6.52 -9.45
N PRO A 86 -4.76 7.38 -10.47
CA PRO A 86 -5.21 6.92 -11.77
C PRO A 86 -4.15 5.96 -12.35
N MET A 87 -4.54 4.71 -12.62
CA MET A 87 -3.68 3.79 -13.36
C MET A 87 -3.64 4.28 -14.81
N VAL A 88 -2.54 4.92 -15.20
CA VAL A 88 -2.27 5.21 -16.60
C VAL A 88 -2.03 3.88 -17.31
N ARG A 89 -3.01 3.42 -18.12
CA ARG A 89 -2.75 2.36 -19.09
C ARG A 89 -1.56 2.83 -19.93
N MET A 90 -0.44 2.11 -19.85
CA MET A 90 0.73 2.38 -20.66
C MET A 90 0.33 2.18 -22.12
N MET A 91 0.02 3.28 -22.80
CA MET A 91 -0.47 3.31 -24.18
C MET A 91 0.51 2.54 -25.08
N LYS A 92 0.09 1.36 -25.56
CA LYS A 92 0.62 0.83 -26.82
C LYS A 92 0.12 1.78 -27.91
N ALA A 93 1.04 2.30 -28.71
CA ALA A 93 0.82 3.38 -29.67
C ALA A 93 0.01 2.98 -30.93
N ASP A 94 -1.19 2.44 -30.74
CA ASP A 94 -2.19 2.29 -31.80
C ASP A 94 -3.48 2.97 -31.34
N ALA A 95 -3.59 4.25 -31.70
CA ALA A 95 -4.61 5.16 -31.23
C ALA A 95 -5.96 4.90 -31.92
N ALA A 96 -6.83 4.12 -31.28
CA ALA A 96 -8.27 4.32 -31.40
C ALA A 96 -8.68 5.51 -30.51
N PRO A 97 -9.64 6.35 -30.93
CA PRO A 97 -10.11 7.46 -30.12
C PRO A 97 -10.72 6.91 -28.83
N VAL A 98 -10.09 7.25 -27.70
CA VAL A 98 -10.53 6.91 -26.35
C VAL A 98 -11.95 7.44 -26.19
N SER A 99 -12.91 6.53 -26.14
CA SER A 99 -14.32 6.88 -25.99
C SER A 99 -14.53 7.35 -24.54
N ALA A 100 -15.37 8.35 -24.30
CA ALA A 100 -15.71 8.82 -22.94
C ALA A 100 -16.23 7.71 -22.00
N GLN A 101 -16.60 6.55 -22.55
CA GLN A 101 -16.92 5.32 -21.83
C GLN A 101 -15.74 4.65 -21.12
N GLU A 102 -14.49 4.93 -21.50
CA GLU A 102 -13.29 4.39 -20.84
C GLU A 102 -12.84 5.24 -19.64
N THR A 103 -13.39 6.44 -19.44
CA THR A 103 -13.04 7.30 -18.29
C THR A 103 -13.56 6.75 -16.95
N TYR A 104 -14.41 5.70 -16.96
CA TYR A 104 -14.88 4.98 -15.78
C TYR A 104 -14.07 3.71 -15.46
N GLU A 105 -12.81 3.62 -15.91
CA GLU A 105 -11.91 2.61 -15.37
C GLU A 105 -11.78 2.82 -13.85
N GLN A 106 -12.25 1.82 -13.10
CA GLN A 106 -12.25 1.81 -11.65
C GLN A 106 -10.83 2.12 -11.16
N ALA A 107 -10.64 3.30 -10.57
CA ALA A 107 -9.36 3.66 -9.98
C ALA A 107 -8.98 2.60 -8.94
N ALA A 108 -7.87 1.89 -9.16
CA ALA A 108 -7.33 0.99 -8.15
C ALA A 108 -6.80 1.83 -6.99
N ILE A 109 -7.20 1.49 -5.77
CA ILE A 109 -6.65 2.11 -4.56
C ILE A 109 -5.46 1.25 -4.13
N GLN A 110 -4.26 1.79 -4.31
CA GLN A 110 -3.03 1.14 -3.87
C GLN A 110 -2.76 1.48 -2.40
N PHE A 111 -2.41 0.44 -1.63
CA PHE A 111 -2.01 0.58 -0.23
C PHE A 111 -0.53 0.25 -0.11
N ASP A 112 0.31 1.27 -0.11
CA ASP A 112 1.75 1.15 0.07
C ASP A 112 2.15 1.61 1.47
N ASP A 113 2.98 0.83 2.16
CA ASP A 113 3.57 1.20 3.45
C ASP A 113 5.09 1.11 3.37
N GLN A 114 5.76 2.05 4.01
CA GLN A 114 7.22 2.05 4.10
C GLN A 114 7.67 2.04 5.56
N VAL A 115 8.63 1.16 5.85
CA VAL A 115 9.32 1.08 7.13
C VAL A 115 10.82 1.18 6.89
N ASP A 116 11.51 2.03 7.64
CA ASP A 116 12.97 1.98 7.73
C ASP A 116 13.32 1.31 9.05
N VAL A 117 14.07 0.20 9.00
CA VAL A 117 14.48 -0.54 10.20
C VAL A 117 15.99 -0.66 10.23
N VAL A 118 16.58 -0.33 11.37
CA VAL A 118 18.00 -0.56 11.64
C VAL A 118 18.11 -1.77 12.55
N PHE A 119 18.81 -2.80 12.09
CA PHE A 119 19.10 -4.00 12.86
C PHE A 119 20.56 -3.97 13.33
N GLN A 120 20.79 -4.53 14.52
CA GLN A 120 22.14 -4.87 14.93
C GLN A 120 22.57 -6.16 14.21
N LEU A 121 23.87 -6.34 14.01
CA LEU A 121 24.42 -7.62 13.56
C LEU A 121 25.13 -8.27 14.73
N GLU A 122 24.87 -9.56 14.96
CA GLU A 122 25.56 -10.26 16.03
C GLU A 122 27.05 -10.37 15.71
N PRO A 123 27.93 -10.20 16.71
CA PRO A 123 29.33 -10.54 16.55
C PRO A 123 29.46 -12.03 16.25
N VAL A 124 30.31 -12.39 15.30
CA VAL A 124 30.75 -13.79 15.13
C VAL A 124 31.48 -14.16 16.41
N ASP A 125 31.03 -15.21 17.09
CA ASP A 125 31.51 -15.65 18.40
C ASP A 125 33.01 -15.38 18.60
N GLN A 126 33.33 -14.42 19.48
CA GLN A 126 34.67 -14.38 20.05
C GLN A 126 34.77 -15.57 20.98
N GLN A 127 35.60 -16.55 20.58
CA GLN A 127 36.11 -17.62 21.42
C GLN A 127 36.28 -17.12 22.87
N PRO A 128 35.78 -17.81 23.91
CA PRO A 128 36.02 -17.38 25.28
C PRO A 128 37.53 -17.27 25.48
N ALA A 129 38.00 -16.07 25.83
CA ALA A 129 39.40 -15.80 26.10
C ALA A 129 39.86 -16.79 27.18
N LYS A 130 40.65 -17.78 26.77
CA LYS A 130 41.32 -18.70 27.68
C LYS A 130 42.23 -17.84 28.56
N THR A 131 41.82 -17.61 29.80
CA THR A 131 42.70 -17.09 30.84
C THR A 131 43.86 -18.07 30.98
N PRO A 132 45.13 -17.69 30.74
CA PRO A 132 46.24 -18.56 31.06
C PRO A 132 46.29 -18.68 32.59
N ALA A 133 46.28 -19.92 33.08
CA ALA A 133 46.55 -20.22 34.48
C ALA A 133 47.89 -19.59 34.88
N ALA A 134 47.86 -18.70 35.88
CA ALA A 134 49.07 -18.24 36.55
C ALA A 134 49.43 -19.27 37.63
N GLN A 135 50.69 -19.69 37.58
CA GLN A 135 51.38 -20.64 38.46
C GLN A 135 51.65 -20.05 39.83
#